data_AF-A0A835Z995-F1
#
_entry.id   AF-A0A835Z995-F1
#
_cell.length_a   1.000
_cell.length_b   1.000
_cell.length_c   1.000
_cell.angle_alpha   90.00
_cell.angle_beta   90.00
_cell.angle_gamma   90.00
#
_symmetry.space_group_name_H-M   'P 1'
#
loop_
_entity.id
_entity.type
_entity.pdbx_description
1 polymer ?
#
loop_
_entity_poly.entity_id
_entity_poly.type
_entity_poly.pdbx_seq_one_letter_code
_entity_poly.pdbx_strand_id
1 'polypeptide(L)'
;MYLVNEVAGNDFYATSDLREVPAGHAHAETVFVSSNRGRVFKLFDNPHHKEQLRKMGLRPDTAFACAFRFLFQPNNAVKEAVKQEVGRLSSADDTVLKIAVQIRMGDSAFDPNQDQHHAGKALKAAAGFADCAKQIAAARSSPKTSKVLWYVASDSAFLRTHLLREYGADMIVTSTAKSVHTDCGFIMAGTNCTDDALASALVSAAGVIWAMSMTDYQVVTQSSGFGRVAAWLSLRWHSMYEVSADGGARKCGPADYEMLETSAARWSGI
;
A
#
# COMPACT_ATOMS: atom_id res chain seq x y z
N MET A 1 -33.81 -2.48 1.55
CA MET A 1 -32.43 -2.12 1.93
C MET A 1 -31.67 -3.41 2.17
N TYR A 2 -30.55 -3.62 1.49
CA TYR A 2 -29.80 -4.88 1.57
C TYR A 2 -28.33 -4.56 1.77
N LEU A 3 -27.72 -5.23 2.75
CA LEU A 3 -26.30 -5.14 3.05
C LEU A 3 -25.59 -6.34 2.43
N VAL A 4 -24.73 -6.09 1.46
CA VAL A 4 -23.81 -7.10 0.95
C VAL A 4 -22.55 -7.03 1.80
N ASN A 5 -22.44 -7.93 2.78
CA ASN A 5 -21.23 -8.13 3.57
C ASN A 5 -20.45 -9.32 3.01
N GLU A 6 -19.25 -9.07 2.51
CA GLU A 6 -18.36 -10.12 2.08
C GLU A 6 -17.60 -10.70 3.29
N VAL A 7 -17.93 -11.93 3.68
CA VAL A 7 -17.20 -12.67 4.73
C VAL A 7 -15.97 -13.33 4.09
N ALA A 8 -14.84 -13.33 4.80
CA ALA A 8 -13.62 -13.97 4.33
C ALA A 8 -13.88 -15.43 3.91
N GLY A 9 -13.56 -15.75 2.65
CA GLY A 9 -13.71 -17.09 2.08
C GLY A 9 -14.96 -17.29 1.22
N ASN A 10 -15.83 -16.29 1.10
CA ASN A 10 -16.96 -16.36 0.15
C ASN A 10 -16.47 -16.02 -1.27
N ASP A 11 -16.79 -16.88 -2.24
CA ASP A 11 -16.55 -16.67 -3.68
C ASP A 11 -17.62 -15.77 -4.34
N PHE A 12 -18.33 -14.96 -3.56
CA PHE A 12 -19.38 -14.04 -4.02
C PHE A 12 -19.01 -13.28 -5.30
N TYR A 13 -17.86 -12.60 -5.34
CA TYR A 13 -17.42 -11.88 -6.53
C TYR A 13 -16.97 -12.79 -7.68
N ALA A 14 -16.57 -14.03 -7.39
CA ALA A 14 -16.16 -15.01 -8.40
C ALA A 14 -17.33 -15.81 -8.99
N THR A 15 -18.49 -15.87 -8.35
CA THR A 15 -19.59 -16.75 -8.82
C THR A 15 -20.92 -16.05 -9.02
N SER A 16 -21.22 -14.98 -8.27
CA SER A 16 -22.54 -14.35 -8.30
C SER A 16 -22.74 -13.45 -9.51
N ASP A 17 -23.94 -13.47 -10.09
CA ASP A 17 -24.34 -12.43 -11.04
C ASP A 17 -24.66 -11.13 -10.28
N LEU A 18 -23.71 -10.20 -10.26
CA LEU A 18 -23.86 -8.89 -9.62
C LEU A 18 -25.04 -8.04 -10.13
N ARG A 19 -25.65 -8.37 -11.27
CA ARG A 19 -26.89 -7.72 -11.75
C ARG A 19 -28.13 -8.18 -11.00
N GLU A 20 -28.04 -9.34 -10.36
CA GLU A 20 -29.10 -9.96 -9.58
C GLU A 20 -28.92 -9.72 -8.07
N VAL A 21 -28.01 -8.80 -7.69
CA VAL A 21 -27.73 -8.48 -6.30
C VAL A 21 -28.58 -7.29 -5.87
N PRO A 22 -29.38 -7.41 -4.79
CA PRO A 22 -29.52 -8.57 -3.90
C PRO A 22 -30.42 -9.65 -4.49
N ALA A 23 -30.14 -10.92 -4.18
CA ALA A 23 -30.88 -12.06 -4.73
C ALA A 23 -32.39 -11.95 -4.48
N GLY A 24 -33.20 -12.18 -5.53
CA GLY A 24 -34.65 -12.01 -5.48
C GLY A 24 -35.12 -10.55 -5.57
N HIS A 25 -34.19 -9.60 -5.67
CA HIS A 25 -34.44 -8.17 -5.64
C HIS A 25 -33.57 -7.41 -6.66
N ALA A 26 -33.34 -7.98 -7.85
CA ALA A 26 -32.57 -7.35 -8.93
C ALA A 26 -33.10 -5.95 -9.34
N HIS A 27 -34.37 -5.67 -9.05
CA HIS A 27 -35.02 -4.38 -9.28
C HIS A 27 -34.84 -3.38 -8.12
N ALA A 28 -34.05 -3.71 -7.10
CA ALA A 28 -33.80 -2.78 -6.00
C ALA A 28 -33.12 -1.51 -6.53
N GLU A 29 -33.77 -0.36 -6.31
CA GLU A 29 -33.22 0.94 -6.72
C GLU A 29 -31.99 1.35 -5.89
N THR A 30 -31.88 0.82 -4.67
CA THR A 30 -30.80 1.17 -3.72
C THR A 30 -30.18 -0.08 -3.10
N VAL A 31 -28.86 -0.22 -3.24
CA VAL A 31 -28.04 -1.28 -2.66
C VAL A 31 -26.97 -0.66 -1.76
N PHE A 32 -26.82 -1.18 -0.54
CA PHE A 32 -25.73 -0.79 0.37
C PHE A 32 -24.68 -1.89 0.38
N VAL A 33 -23.44 -1.53 0.11
CA VAL A 33 -22.31 -2.45 0.11
C VAL A 33 -21.33 -2.00 1.20
N SER A 34 -20.94 -2.92 2.06
CA SER A 34 -19.86 -2.71 3.02
C SER A 34 -18.77 -3.73 2.74
N SER A 35 -17.60 -3.25 2.33
CA SER A 35 -16.43 -4.09 2.11
C SER A 35 -15.18 -3.32 2.46
N ASN A 36 -14.25 -4.00 3.12
CA ASN A 36 -12.89 -3.53 3.36
C ASN A 36 -11.87 -4.43 2.66
N ARG A 37 -12.28 -5.15 1.60
CA ARG A 37 -11.46 -6.14 0.89
C ARG A 37 -11.30 -5.77 -0.59
N GLY A 38 -10.06 -5.80 -1.07
CA GLY A 38 -9.74 -5.63 -2.49
C GLY A 38 -9.91 -6.93 -3.27
N ARG A 39 -11.13 -7.26 -3.73
CA ARG A 39 -11.43 -8.50 -4.48
C ARG A 39 -11.74 -8.33 -5.96
N VAL A 40 -11.38 -7.20 -6.55
CA VAL A 40 -11.62 -6.91 -7.98
C VAL A 40 -11.09 -8.03 -8.88
N PHE A 41 -9.97 -8.67 -8.53
CA PHE A 41 -9.39 -9.79 -9.29
C PHE A 41 -10.34 -10.99 -9.43
N LYS A 42 -11.17 -11.28 -8.41
CA LYS A 42 -12.13 -12.40 -8.43
C LYS A 42 -13.22 -12.24 -9.49
N LEU A 43 -13.51 -11.01 -9.92
CA LEU A 43 -14.48 -10.77 -11.00
C LEU A 43 -14.02 -11.33 -12.35
N PHE A 44 -12.73 -11.60 -12.53
CA PHE A 44 -12.20 -12.20 -13.75
C PHE A 44 -12.36 -13.73 -13.80
N ASP A 45 -12.68 -14.35 -12.67
CA ASP A 45 -13.12 -15.74 -12.60
C ASP A 45 -14.64 -15.86 -12.84
N ASN A 46 -15.37 -14.74 -12.70
CA ASN A 46 -16.82 -14.72 -12.73
C ASN A 46 -17.41 -14.96 -14.13
N PRO A 47 -18.22 -16.03 -14.33
CA PRO A 47 -18.75 -16.37 -15.65
C PRO A 47 -19.71 -15.32 -16.22
N HIS A 48 -20.32 -14.49 -15.37
CA HIS A 48 -21.25 -13.44 -15.78
C HIS A 48 -20.53 -12.14 -16.19
N HIS A 49 -19.36 -11.85 -15.60
CA HIS A 49 -18.72 -10.53 -15.69
C HIS A 49 -17.35 -10.51 -16.39
N LYS A 50 -16.63 -11.64 -16.42
CA LYS A 50 -15.24 -11.68 -16.93
C LYS A 50 -15.10 -11.21 -18.37
N GLU A 51 -16.04 -11.56 -19.25
CA GLU A 51 -15.99 -11.18 -20.66
C GLU A 51 -16.28 -9.69 -20.86
N GLN A 52 -17.15 -9.09 -20.04
CA GLN A 52 -17.38 -7.65 -20.06
C GLN A 52 -16.11 -6.90 -19.64
N LEU A 53 -15.47 -7.32 -18.53
CA LEU A 53 -14.24 -6.69 -18.03
C LEU A 53 -13.11 -6.78 -19.05
N ARG A 54 -12.94 -7.93 -19.71
CA ARG A 54 -11.94 -8.13 -20.77
C ARG A 54 -12.22 -7.26 -21.99
N LYS A 55 -13.48 -7.11 -22.41
CA LYS A 55 -13.88 -6.21 -23.51
C LYS A 55 -13.60 -4.74 -23.20
N MET A 56 -13.58 -4.35 -21.93
CA MET A 56 -13.16 -3.01 -21.49
C MET A 56 -11.63 -2.83 -21.49
N GLY A 57 -10.86 -3.87 -21.84
CA GLY A 57 -9.39 -3.86 -21.79
C GLY A 57 -8.80 -4.01 -20.39
N LEU A 58 -9.62 -4.36 -19.39
CA LEU A 58 -9.15 -4.58 -18.03
C LEU A 58 -8.55 -5.99 -17.91
N ARG A 59 -7.55 -6.12 -17.02
CA ARG A 59 -6.97 -7.39 -16.60
C ARG A 59 -6.97 -7.48 -15.07
N PRO A 60 -6.90 -8.67 -14.47
CA PRO A 60 -6.86 -8.81 -13.02
C PRO A 60 -5.81 -7.91 -12.37
N ASP A 61 -4.61 -7.85 -12.96
CA ASP A 61 -3.44 -7.08 -12.50
C ASP A 61 -3.57 -5.56 -12.65
N THR A 62 -4.43 -5.06 -13.54
CA THR A 62 -4.60 -3.61 -13.77
C THR A 62 -5.91 -3.04 -13.29
N ALA A 63 -6.94 -3.88 -13.13
CA ALA A 63 -8.31 -3.43 -12.92
C ALA A 63 -8.46 -2.51 -11.69
N PHE A 64 -7.81 -2.86 -10.58
CA PHE A 64 -7.82 -2.04 -9.37
C PHE A 64 -7.26 -0.65 -9.63
N ALA A 65 -6.05 -0.55 -10.19
CA ALA A 65 -5.38 0.72 -10.40
C ALA A 65 -6.04 1.57 -11.50
N CYS A 66 -6.56 0.94 -12.57
CA CYS A 66 -7.35 1.63 -13.59
C CYS A 66 -8.62 2.24 -13.00
N ALA A 67 -9.39 1.47 -12.25
CA ALA A 67 -10.60 1.97 -11.59
C ALA A 67 -10.26 3.06 -10.56
N PHE A 68 -9.23 2.86 -9.75
CA PHE A 68 -8.80 3.84 -8.75
C PHE A 68 -8.40 5.17 -9.41
N ARG A 69 -7.58 5.15 -10.46
CA ARG A 69 -7.13 6.37 -11.16
C ARG A 69 -8.25 7.08 -11.94
N PHE A 70 -9.30 6.34 -12.32
CA PHE A 70 -10.50 6.92 -12.91
C PHE A 70 -11.33 7.68 -11.86
N LEU A 71 -11.45 7.12 -10.65
CA LEU A 71 -12.27 7.68 -9.57
C LEU A 71 -11.54 8.75 -8.74
N PHE A 72 -10.23 8.61 -8.57
CA PHE A 72 -9.46 9.40 -7.63
C PHE A 72 -8.25 10.04 -8.31
N GLN A 73 -8.06 11.33 -8.01
CA GLN A 73 -6.84 12.05 -8.33
C GLN A 73 -6.38 12.83 -7.10
N PRO A 74 -5.06 12.89 -6.82
CA PRO A 74 -4.54 13.74 -5.76
C PRO A 74 -4.95 15.20 -5.97
N ASN A 75 -5.60 15.78 -4.96
CA ASN A 75 -5.89 17.21 -4.93
C ASN A 75 -4.62 18.01 -4.57
N ASN A 76 -4.71 19.34 -4.55
CA ASN A 76 -3.55 20.20 -4.26
C ASN A 76 -2.98 19.99 -2.85
N ALA A 77 -3.82 19.72 -1.85
CA ALA A 77 -3.36 19.47 -0.49
C ALA A 77 -2.49 18.21 -0.42
N VAL A 78 -2.92 17.12 -1.06
CA VAL A 78 -2.14 15.88 -1.18
C VAL A 78 -0.84 16.12 -1.92
N LYS A 79 -0.89 16.86 -3.05
CA LYS A 79 0.31 17.17 -3.85
C LYS A 79 1.34 17.97 -3.08
N GLU A 80 0.90 18.97 -2.31
CA GLU A 80 1.82 19.80 -1.52
C GLU A 80 2.40 19.00 -0.34
N ALA A 81 1.61 18.15 0.30
CA ALA A 81 2.04 17.35 1.45
C ALA A 81 3.21 16.40 1.16
N VAL A 82 3.34 15.92 -0.08
CA VAL A 82 4.45 15.02 -0.51
C VAL A 82 5.30 15.61 -1.64
N LYS A 83 5.30 16.93 -1.79
CA LYS A 83 5.95 17.61 -2.91
C LYS A 83 7.44 17.33 -3.01
N GLN A 84 8.14 17.25 -1.88
CA GLN A 84 9.58 16.97 -1.88
C GLN A 84 9.84 15.53 -2.33
N GLU A 85 9.06 14.59 -1.83
CA GLU A 85 9.19 13.17 -2.12
C GLU A 85 8.82 12.89 -3.58
N VAL A 86 7.68 13.39 -4.04
CA VAL A 86 7.25 13.31 -5.44
C VAL A 86 8.24 14.01 -6.36
N GLY A 87 8.82 15.16 -5.96
CA GLY A 87 9.86 15.83 -6.74
C GLY A 87 11.06 14.93 -7.03
N ARG A 88 11.50 14.14 -6.04
CA ARG A 88 12.61 13.19 -6.21
C ARG A 88 12.19 11.93 -6.99
N LEU A 89 10.96 11.46 -6.77
CA LEU A 89 10.45 10.23 -7.38
C LEU A 89 9.96 10.43 -8.83
N SER A 90 9.56 11.64 -9.20
CA SER A 90 9.08 12.00 -10.55
C SER A 90 10.20 12.19 -11.57
N SER A 91 11.47 12.18 -11.14
CA SER A 91 12.60 12.28 -12.07
C SER A 91 12.52 11.22 -13.17
N ALA A 92 12.60 11.64 -14.43
CA ALA A 92 12.70 10.77 -15.60
C ALA A 92 14.11 10.19 -15.79
N ASP A 93 14.98 10.31 -14.78
CA ASP A 93 16.30 9.71 -14.77
C ASP A 93 16.20 8.18 -14.65
N ASP A 94 16.20 7.52 -15.81
CA ASP A 94 16.19 6.05 -15.93
C ASP A 94 17.45 5.39 -15.34
N THR A 95 18.44 6.15 -14.86
CA THR A 95 19.60 5.62 -14.15
C THR A 95 19.36 5.36 -12.66
N VAL A 96 18.20 5.80 -12.13
CA VAL A 96 17.82 5.64 -10.73
C VAL A 96 16.76 4.56 -10.58
N LEU A 97 17.13 3.46 -9.92
CA LEU A 97 16.19 2.43 -9.49
C LEU A 97 15.45 2.87 -8.22
N LYS A 98 14.12 3.00 -8.29
CA LYS A 98 13.29 3.49 -7.17
C LYS A 98 12.62 2.33 -6.46
N ILE A 99 12.84 2.19 -5.15
CA ILE A 99 12.27 1.12 -4.33
C ILE A 99 11.48 1.74 -3.18
N ALA A 100 10.18 1.47 -3.07
CA ALA A 100 9.43 1.81 -1.87
C ALA A 100 9.70 0.77 -0.77
N VAL A 101 9.92 1.21 0.46
CA VAL A 101 10.06 0.37 1.65
C VAL A 101 9.02 0.81 2.67
N GLN A 102 7.97 0.02 2.85
CA GLN A 102 6.87 0.32 3.75
C GLN A 102 6.85 -0.62 4.95
N ILE A 103 7.07 -0.06 6.13
CA ILE A 103 7.16 -0.80 7.39
C ILE A 103 6.02 -0.36 8.31
N ARG A 104 5.11 -1.28 8.62
CA ARG A 104 3.99 -1.08 9.54
C ARG A 104 4.37 -1.65 10.90
N MET A 105 4.52 -0.78 11.90
CA MET A 105 4.92 -1.15 13.26
C MET A 105 3.75 -1.51 14.17
N GLY A 106 2.53 -1.09 13.82
CA GLY A 106 1.32 -1.32 14.63
C GLY A 106 0.81 -0.02 15.24
N ASP A 107 -0.44 -0.01 15.72
CA ASP A 107 -1.10 1.25 16.14
C ASP A 107 -0.40 1.93 17.31
N SER A 108 0.35 1.18 18.12
CA SER A 108 1.19 1.77 19.17
C SER A 108 2.26 2.72 18.62
N ALA A 109 2.67 2.62 17.35
CA ALA A 109 3.63 3.54 16.75
C ALA A 109 3.09 4.97 16.57
N PHE A 110 1.77 5.17 16.64
CA PHE A 110 1.16 6.51 16.63
C PHE A 110 1.24 7.20 18.01
N ASP A 111 1.46 6.45 19.10
CA ASP A 111 1.74 7.02 20.42
C ASP A 111 3.24 7.33 20.53
N PRO A 112 3.64 8.62 20.69
CA PRO A 112 5.03 9.00 20.79
C PRO A 112 5.81 8.31 21.92
N ASN A 113 5.15 7.95 23.01
CA ASN A 113 5.78 7.27 24.15
C ASN A 113 6.09 5.81 23.80
N GLN A 114 5.28 5.19 22.96
CA GLN A 114 5.41 3.79 22.57
C GLN A 114 6.29 3.62 21.33
N ASP A 115 6.31 4.58 20.41
CA ASP A 115 7.09 4.54 19.17
C ASP A 115 8.59 4.29 19.48
N GLN A 116 9.14 4.99 20.47
CA GLN A 116 10.53 4.78 20.91
C GLN A 116 10.70 3.53 21.80
N HIS A 117 9.68 3.18 22.60
CA HIS A 117 9.75 2.01 23.48
C HIS A 117 9.93 0.70 22.69
N HIS A 118 9.43 0.65 21.47
CA HIS A 118 9.57 -0.49 20.57
C HIS A 118 10.81 -0.43 19.66
N ALA A 119 11.79 0.43 19.94
CA ALA A 119 12.99 0.62 19.12
C ALA A 119 13.69 -0.69 18.76
N GLY A 120 13.93 -1.60 19.71
CA GLY A 120 14.60 -2.88 19.41
C GLY A 120 13.85 -3.73 18.37
N LYS A 121 12.51 -3.79 18.46
CA LYS A 121 11.67 -4.47 17.47
C LYS A 121 11.69 -3.73 16.13
N ALA A 122 11.64 -2.39 16.16
CA ALA A 122 11.68 -1.55 14.96
C ALA A 122 12.99 -1.72 14.19
N LEU A 123 14.13 -1.79 14.88
CA LEU A 123 15.45 -2.00 14.26
C LEU A 123 15.59 -3.39 13.63
N LYS A 124 15.09 -4.43 14.31
CA LYS A 124 15.04 -5.77 13.73
C LYS A 124 14.17 -5.80 12.48
N ALA A 125 13.00 -5.15 12.52
CA ALA A 125 12.16 -4.99 11.35
C ALA A 125 12.92 -4.27 10.23
N ALA A 126 13.55 -3.13 10.52
CA ALA A 126 14.33 -2.34 9.56
C ALA A 126 15.33 -3.20 8.77
N ALA A 127 16.08 -4.07 9.45
CA ALA A 127 17.10 -4.91 8.85
C ALA A 127 16.52 -5.85 7.77
N GLY A 128 15.43 -6.57 8.08
CA GLY A 128 14.82 -7.50 7.12
C GLY A 128 14.26 -6.81 5.87
N PHE A 129 13.68 -5.62 6.04
CA PHE A 129 13.18 -4.82 4.92
C PHE A 129 14.32 -4.21 4.09
N ALA A 130 15.36 -3.70 4.75
CA ALA A 130 16.55 -3.18 4.08
C ALA A 130 17.28 -4.30 3.30
N ASP A 131 17.39 -5.50 3.86
CA ASP A 131 17.99 -6.65 3.20
C ASP A 131 17.18 -7.08 1.97
N CYS A 132 15.86 -7.06 2.05
CA CYS A 132 14.99 -7.30 0.89
C CYS A 132 15.20 -6.24 -0.19
N ALA A 133 15.24 -4.95 0.17
CA ALA A 133 15.48 -3.85 -0.77
C ALA A 133 16.87 -3.93 -1.41
N LYS A 134 17.90 -4.33 -0.66
CA LYS A 134 19.27 -4.56 -1.16
C LYS A 134 19.32 -5.73 -2.14
N GLN A 135 18.61 -6.84 -1.87
CA GLN A 135 18.52 -7.98 -2.79
C GLN A 135 17.86 -7.57 -4.12
N ILE A 136 16.77 -6.80 -4.07
CA ILE A 136 16.10 -6.26 -5.26
C ILE A 136 17.07 -5.36 -6.04
N ALA A 137 17.73 -4.43 -5.34
CA ALA A 137 18.72 -3.54 -5.96
C ALA A 137 19.83 -4.35 -6.66
N ALA A 138 20.46 -5.28 -5.95
CA ALA A 138 21.51 -6.12 -6.52
C ALA A 138 21.05 -6.93 -7.76
N ALA A 139 19.81 -7.42 -7.75
CA ALA A 139 19.27 -8.24 -8.84
C ALA A 139 18.74 -7.42 -10.03
N ARG A 140 18.43 -6.14 -9.84
CA ARG A 140 17.79 -5.27 -10.85
C ARG A 140 18.67 -4.10 -11.29
N SER A 141 19.76 -3.84 -10.58
CA SER A 141 20.82 -2.96 -11.03
C SER A 141 21.43 -3.49 -12.32
N SER A 142 21.74 -2.56 -13.21
CA SER A 142 22.35 -2.80 -14.51
C SER A 142 23.38 -1.69 -14.74
N PRO A 143 24.25 -1.80 -15.76
CA PRO A 143 25.12 -0.68 -16.14
C PRO A 143 24.35 0.63 -16.44
N LYS A 144 23.06 0.53 -16.78
CA LYS A 144 22.16 1.69 -16.98
C LYS A 144 21.59 2.24 -15.67
N THR A 145 21.33 1.39 -14.67
CA THR A 145 20.78 1.76 -13.35
C THR A 145 21.88 1.77 -12.30
N SER A 146 22.66 2.86 -12.29
CA SER A 146 23.83 3.04 -11.43
C SER A 146 23.50 3.56 -10.03
N LYS A 147 22.27 4.07 -9.81
CA LYS A 147 21.83 4.65 -8.54
C LYS A 147 20.58 3.94 -8.02
N VAL A 148 20.45 3.91 -6.70
CA VAL A 148 19.29 3.34 -6.01
C VAL A 148 18.72 4.41 -5.08
N LEU A 149 17.40 4.58 -5.12
CA LEU A 149 16.66 5.51 -4.29
C LEU A 149 15.55 4.77 -3.57
N TRP A 150 15.55 4.82 -2.23
CA TRP A 150 14.52 4.23 -1.40
C TRP A 150 13.53 5.29 -0.95
N TYR A 151 12.24 5.07 -1.20
CA TYR A 151 11.17 5.82 -0.55
C TYR A 151 10.68 5.06 0.68
N VAL A 152 10.99 5.57 1.87
CA VAL A 152 10.66 4.89 3.13
C VAL A 152 9.36 5.45 3.68
N ALA A 153 8.41 4.55 3.96
CA ALA A 153 7.13 4.88 4.59
C ALA A 153 6.93 4.04 5.86
N SER A 154 6.60 4.68 6.97
CA SER A 154 6.27 3.97 8.22
C SER A 154 5.36 4.83 9.10
N ASP A 155 4.52 4.17 9.88
CA ASP A 155 3.80 4.76 11.01
C ASP A 155 4.77 5.23 12.11
N SER A 156 5.92 4.56 12.25
CA SER A 156 6.98 4.94 13.20
C SER A 156 7.82 6.11 12.70
N ALA A 157 7.83 7.22 13.45
CA ALA A 157 8.70 8.35 13.17
C ALA A 157 10.15 8.05 13.59
N PHE A 158 10.32 7.28 14.67
CA PHE A 158 11.60 6.76 15.10
C PHE A 158 12.28 5.98 13.96
N LEU A 159 11.57 5.03 13.35
CA LEU A 159 12.12 4.15 12.31
C LEU A 159 12.53 4.92 11.05
N ARG A 160 11.69 5.85 10.58
CA ARG A 160 12.02 6.71 9.43
C ARG A 160 13.27 7.54 9.69
N THR A 161 13.37 8.12 10.89
CA THR A 161 14.53 8.92 11.30
C THR A 161 15.78 8.05 11.40
N HIS A 162 15.66 6.83 11.93
CA HIS A 162 16.77 5.89 12.04
C HIS A 162 17.31 5.50 10.65
N LEU A 163 16.44 5.06 9.75
CA LEU A 163 16.82 4.66 8.39
C LEU A 163 17.44 5.84 7.62
N LEU A 164 16.89 7.04 7.75
CA LEU A 164 17.47 8.24 7.13
C LEU A 164 18.89 8.54 7.66
N ARG A 165 19.14 8.33 8.96
CA ARG A 165 20.48 8.49 9.56
C ARG A 165 21.46 7.39 9.13
N GLU A 166 21.00 6.14 9.07
CA GLU A 166 21.82 4.99 8.73
C GLU A 166 22.26 5.01 7.26
N TYR A 167 21.34 5.35 6.36
CA TYR A 167 21.53 5.24 4.91
C TYR A 167 21.76 6.58 4.20
N GLY A 168 21.52 7.70 4.86
CA GLY A 168 21.71 9.05 4.33
C GLY A 168 20.60 9.52 3.39
N ALA A 169 20.52 10.85 3.23
CA ALA A 169 19.49 11.50 2.42
C ALA A 169 19.66 11.28 0.90
N ASP A 170 20.86 10.87 0.46
CA ASP A 170 21.11 10.56 -0.95
C ASP A 170 20.38 9.29 -1.40
N MET A 171 20.26 8.31 -0.49
CA MET A 171 19.56 7.04 -0.76
C MET A 171 18.13 7.03 -0.22
N ILE A 172 17.81 7.77 0.85
CA ILE A 172 16.46 7.75 1.46
C ILE A 172 15.66 9.02 1.12
N VAL A 173 14.42 8.81 0.72
CA VAL A 173 13.34 9.81 0.65
C VAL A 173 12.31 9.45 1.71
N THR A 174 12.07 10.31 2.68
CA THR A 174 11.00 10.13 3.67
C THR A 174 10.75 11.43 4.42
N SER A 175 9.50 11.64 4.85
CA SER A 175 9.21 12.63 5.89
C SER A 175 9.62 12.07 7.25
N THR A 176 10.11 12.90 8.17
CA THR A 176 10.35 12.53 9.57
C THR A 176 9.27 13.05 10.52
N ALA A 177 8.26 13.74 9.98
CA ALA A 177 7.12 14.23 10.75
C ALA A 177 6.29 13.08 11.30
N LYS A 178 5.75 13.22 12.51
CA LYS A 178 4.94 12.20 13.16
C LYS A 178 3.71 11.84 12.31
N SER A 179 3.44 10.54 12.24
CA SER A 179 2.22 10.04 11.61
C SER A 179 1.04 10.19 12.57
N VAL A 180 -0.14 10.44 12.02
CA VAL A 180 -1.41 10.45 12.76
C VAL A 180 -2.30 9.37 12.14
N HIS A 181 -2.98 8.60 12.99
CA HIS A 181 -3.89 7.57 12.50
C HIS A 181 -5.15 8.21 11.90
N THR A 182 -5.66 7.67 10.79
CA THR A 182 -6.85 8.20 10.10
C THR A 182 -8.18 7.79 10.72
N ASP A 183 -8.12 6.97 11.77
CA ASP A 183 -9.27 6.55 12.56
C ASP A 183 -9.01 6.83 14.05
N CYS A 184 -10.03 7.34 14.71
CA CYS A 184 -10.04 7.75 16.10
C CYS A 184 -10.56 6.67 17.05
N GLY A 185 -10.41 5.39 16.67
CA GLY A 185 -10.76 4.25 17.50
C GLY A 185 -10.04 4.20 18.87
N PHE A 186 -10.28 3.11 19.62
CA PHE A 186 -9.91 2.94 21.04
C PHE A 186 -8.45 3.32 21.42
N ILE A 187 -7.50 3.33 20.49
CA ILE A 187 -6.08 3.59 20.75
C ILE A 187 -5.76 5.10 20.79
N MET A 188 -6.55 5.95 20.11
CA MET A 188 -6.34 7.41 20.05
C MET A 188 -7.30 8.21 20.96
N ALA A 189 -8.08 7.52 21.79
CA ALA A 189 -9.03 8.13 22.73
C ALA A 189 -8.29 8.97 23.78
N GLY A 190 -7.99 10.23 23.45
CA GLY A 190 -7.34 11.18 24.34
C GLY A 190 -6.32 12.11 23.69
N THR A 191 -5.86 11.87 22.45
CA THR A 191 -4.88 12.76 21.80
C THR A 191 -5.24 13.07 20.35
N ASN A 192 -5.57 14.34 20.10
CA ASN A 192 -5.62 14.98 18.78
C ASN A 192 -6.55 14.34 17.72
N CYS A 193 -7.76 13.97 18.16
CA CYS A 193 -8.85 13.52 17.29
C CYS A 193 -9.78 14.68 16.86
N THR A 194 -9.20 15.77 16.34
CA THR A 194 -9.98 16.84 15.73
C THR A 194 -10.23 16.53 14.25
N ASP A 195 -11.30 17.10 13.68
CA ASP A 195 -11.58 16.96 12.24
C ASP A 195 -10.39 17.41 11.38
N ASP A 196 -9.72 18.49 11.78
CA ASP A 196 -8.51 18.98 11.10
C ASP A 196 -7.35 17.99 11.16
N ALA A 197 -7.17 17.31 12.29
CA ALA A 197 -6.12 16.31 12.46
C ALA A 197 -6.40 15.07 11.61
N LEU A 198 -7.66 14.61 11.58
CA LEU A 198 -8.11 13.51 10.73
C LEU A 198 -7.99 13.84 9.24
N ALA A 199 -8.41 15.04 8.84
CA ALA A 199 -8.26 15.52 7.46
C ALA A 199 -6.78 15.58 7.05
N SER A 200 -5.92 16.11 7.92
CA SER A 200 -4.46 16.14 7.69
C SER A 200 -3.84 14.76 7.62
N ALA A 201 -4.26 13.83 8.49
CA ALA A 201 -3.85 12.43 8.48
C ALA A 201 -4.21 11.75 7.16
N LEU A 202 -5.44 11.97 6.67
CA LEU A 202 -5.91 11.42 5.39
C LEU A 202 -5.13 12.00 4.21
N VAL A 203 -4.86 13.32 4.21
CA VAL A 203 -4.04 13.98 3.19
C VAL A 203 -2.62 13.39 3.16
N SER A 204 -2.00 13.22 4.32
CA SER A 204 -0.67 12.62 4.43
C SER A 204 -0.67 11.15 3.96
N ALA A 205 -1.62 10.35 4.43
CA ALA A 205 -1.78 8.94 4.04
C ALA A 205 -1.95 8.78 2.52
N ALA A 206 -2.85 9.56 1.91
CA ALA A 206 -3.08 9.56 0.48
C ALA A 206 -1.82 9.98 -0.31
N GLY A 207 -1.08 10.97 0.20
CA GLY A 207 0.18 11.44 -0.38
C GLY A 207 1.24 10.35 -0.37
N VAL A 208 1.42 9.65 0.75
CA VAL A 208 2.40 8.56 0.87
C VAL A 208 2.04 7.40 -0.06
N ILE A 209 0.77 7.00 -0.13
CA ILE A 209 0.32 5.96 -1.09
C ILE A 209 0.63 6.39 -2.52
N TRP A 210 0.36 7.65 -2.86
CA TRP A 210 0.64 8.18 -4.19
C TRP A 210 2.14 8.18 -4.50
N ALA A 211 2.98 8.71 -3.62
CA ALA A 211 4.44 8.73 -3.79
C ALA A 211 5.02 7.30 -3.89
N MET A 212 4.59 6.37 -3.03
CA MET A 212 4.98 4.97 -3.11
C MET A 212 4.63 4.35 -4.47
N SER A 213 3.46 4.67 -5.04
CA SER A 213 3.04 4.15 -6.35
C SER A 213 3.93 4.61 -7.52
N MET A 214 4.80 5.61 -7.32
CA MET A 214 5.73 6.11 -8.34
C MET A 214 7.05 5.33 -8.39
N THR A 215 7.22 4.33 -7.53
CA THR A 215 8.44 3.50 -7.46
C THR A 215 8.39 2.31 -8.42
N ASP A 216 9.55 1.73 -8.73
CA ASP A 216 9.67 0.58 -9.63
C ASP A 216 9.40 -0.74 -8.91
N TYR A 217 9.77 -0.82 -7.62
CA TYR A 217 9.58 -1.99 -6.75
C TYR A 217 9.07 -1.57 -5.38
N GLN A 218 8.33 -2.46 -4.71
CA GLN A 218 7.73 -2.20 -3.41
C GLN A 218 8.03 -3.35 -2.44
N VAL A 219 8.73 -3.05 -1.35
CA VAL A 219 8.86 -3.91 -0.18
C VAL A 219 7.83 -3.43 0.83
N VAL A 220 6.85 -4.27 1.16
CA VAL A 220 5.70 -3.88 1.99
C VAL A 220 5.52 -4.83 3.16
N THR A 221 4.89 -4.36 4.23
CA THR A 221 4.57 -5.25 5.36
C THR A 221 3.43 -6.18 4.96
N GLN A 222 3.61 -7.49 5.15
CA GLN A 222 2.67 -8.53 4.72
C GLN A 222 1.22 -8.30 5.20
N SER A 223 1.06 -7.80 6.43
CA SER A 223 -0.25 -7.51 7.03
C SER A 223 -0.78 -6.09 6.75
N SER A 224 -0.11 -5.30 5.90
CA SER A 224 -0.48 -3.90 5.66
C SER A 224 -1.20 -3.70 4.32
N GLY A 225 -2.49 -3.38 4.38
CA GLY A 225 -3.24 -2.92 3.20
C GLY A 225 -2.69 -1.60 2.61
N PHE A 226 -2.09 -0.76 3.45
CA PHE A 226 -1.53 0.54 3.06
C PHE A 226 -0.43 0.41 1.99
N GLY A 227 0.61 -0.39 2.27
CA GLY A 227 1.69 -0.62 1.31
C GLY A 227 1.22 -1.37 0.06
N ARG A 228 0.30 -2.33 0.24
CA ARG A 228 -0.29 -3.11 -0.85
C ARG A 228 -1.06 -2.27 -1.85
N VAL A 229 -1.91 -1.35 -1.38
CA VAL A 229 -2.63 -0.41 -2.25
C VAL A 229 -1.64 0.37 -3.10
N ALA A 230 -0.60 0.93 -2.50
CA ALA A 230 0.41 1.67 -3.24
C ALA A 230 1.13 0.81 -4.29
N ALA A 231 1.47 -0.43 -3.95
CA ALA A 231 2.08 -1.38 -4.89
C ALA A 231 1.17 -1.68 -6.07
N TRP A 232 -0.11 -1.96 -5.84
CA TRP A 232 -1.08 -2.18 -6.92
C TRP A 232 -1.28 -0.94 -7.79
N LEU A 233 -1.27 0.25 -7.18
CA LEU A 233 -1.36 1.52 -7.91
C LEU A 233 -0.15 1.83 -8.79
N SER A 234 0.99 1.17 -8.58
CA SER A 234 2.17 1.37 -9.41
C SER A 234 2.02 0.86 -10.84
N LEU A 235 1.07 -0.06 -11.09
CA LEU A 235 0.91 -0.79 -12.35
C LEU A 235 2.19 -1.52 -12.80
N ARG A 236 3.13 -1.76 -11.88
CA ARG A 236 4.35 -2.53 -12.13
C ARG A 236 4.07 -4.01 -11.90
N TRP A 237 4.55 -4.81 -12.84
CA TRP A 237 4.44 -6.27 -12.78
C TRP A 237 5.58 -6.84 -11.96
N HIS A 238 5.28 -7.87 -11.16
CA HIS A 238 6.30 -8.64 -10.44
C HIS A 238 7.22 -7.75 -9.57
N SER A 239 6.65 -6.69 -9.02
CA SER A 239 7.38 -5.61 -8.35
C SER A 239 7.24 -5.60 -6.83
N MET A 240 6.28 -6.36 -6.29
CA MET A 240 5.90 -6.32 -4.88
C MET A 240 6.47 -7.50 -4.10
N TYR A 241 7.04 -7.22 -2.92
CA TYR A 241 7.63 -8.19 -2.00
C TYR A 241 7.06 -7.94 -0.60
N GLU A 242 6.48 -8.96 0.02
CA GLU A 242 5.90 -8.86 1.36
C GLU A 242 6.87 -9.36 2.43
N VAL A 243 7.26 -8.52 3.39
CA VAL A 243 8.08 -8.92 4.55
C VAL A 243 7.20 -8.95 5.80
N SER A 244 7.42 -9.92 6.69
CA SER A 244 6.69 -9.98 7.96
C SER A 244 6.98 -8.76 8.82
N ALA A 245 6.03 -8.36 9.67
CA ALA A 245 6.14 -7.12 10.47
C ALA A 245 7.34 -7.10 11.45
N ASP A 246 7.91 -8.26 11.76
CA ASP A 246 9.10 -8.40 12.61
C ASP A 246 10.42 -8.41 11.82
N GLY A 247 10.38 -8.20 10.50
CA GLY A 247 11.55 -8.24 9.62
C GLY A 247 12.12 -9.65 9.42
N GLY A 248 11.28 -10.67 9.47
CA GLY A 248 11.68 -12.05 9.27
C GLY A 248 12.46 -12.25 7.97
N ALA A 249 13.44 -13.16 8.01
CA ALA A 249 14.31 -13.42 6.87
C ALA A 249 13.49 -13.86 5.65
N ARG A 250 13.70 -13.17 4.53
CA ARG A 250 13.01 -13.43 3.26
C ARG A 250 13.98 -13.27 2.08
N LYS A 251 13.82 -14.11 1.07
CA LYS A 251 14.45 -13.93 -0.24
C LYS A 251 13.63 -12.94 -1.07
N CYS A 252 14.30 -11.98 -1.68
CA CYS A 252 13.70 -10.96 -2.54
C CYS A 252 14.42 -10.89 -3.89
N GLY A 253 14.61 -12.06 -4.52
CA GLY A 253 15.18 -12.19 -5.85
C GLY A 253 14.14 -12.03 -6.96
N PRO A 254 14.55 -12.14 -8.24
CA PRO A 254 13.70 -11.84 -9.39
C PRO A 254 12.40 -12.65 -9.52
N ALA A 255 12.32 -13.81 -8.86
CA ALA A 255 11.17 -14.71 -8.88
C ALA A 255 10.42 -14.78 -7.53
N ASP A 256 10.86 -14.04 -6.51
CA ASP A 256 10.31 -14.10 -5.15
C ASP A 256 9.24 -13.00 -4.88
N TYR A 257 8.71 -12.42 -5.95
CA TYR A 257 7.65 -11.41 -5.87
C TYR A 257 6.31 -12.06 -5.49
N GLU A 258 5.41 -11.27 -4.93
CA GLU A 258 4.08 -11.71 -4.57
C GLU A 258 3.13 -11.67 -5.77
N MET A 259 2.40 -12.77 -5.97
CA MET A 259 1.29 -12.83 -6.93
C MET A 259 0.11 -12.01 -6.40
N LEU A 260 -0.65 -11.42 -7.33
CA LEU A 260 -1.82 -10.60 -6.99
C LEU A 260 -2.82 -11.38 -6.13
N GLU A 261 -3.11 -12.63 -6.50
CA GLU A 261 -4.06 -13.51 -5.84
C GLU A 261 -3.65 -13.78 -4.40
N THR A 262 -2.37 -14.10 -4.18
CA THR A 262 -1.79 -14.34 -2.86
C THR A 262 -1.86 -13.09 -1.99
N SER A 263 -1.47 -11.94 -2.56
CA SER A 263 -1.46 -10.68 -1.82
C SER A 263 -2.86 -10.18 -1.49
N ALA A 264 -3.79 -10.28 -2.43
CA ALA A 264 -5.19 -9.88 -2.24
C ALA A 264 -5.92 -10.77 -1.23
N ALA A 265 -5.59 -12.07 -1.17
CA ALA A 265 -6.13 -12.97 -0.15
C ALA A 265 -5.65 -12.63 1.28
N ARG A 266 -4.43 -12.10 1.42
CA ARG A 266 -3.86 -11.64 2.70
C ARG A 266 -4.28 -10.23 3.09
N TRP A 267 -5.11 -9.57 2.29
CA TRP A 267 -5.72 -8.30 2.67
C TRP A 267 -6.67 -8.53 3.84
N SER A 268 -6.18 -8.40 5.07
CA SER A 268 -6.98 -8.24 6.29
C SER A 268 -7.29 -6.76 6.50
N GLY A 269 -8.53 -6.49 6.92
CA GLY A 269 -9.01 -5.16 7.22
C GLY A 269 -8.18 -4.43 8.28
N ILE A 270 -8.42 -3.13 8.34
CA ILE A 270 -8.36 -2.35 9.58
C ILE A 270 -9.05 -3.14 10.69
#